data_AF-A0A353YBX2-F1
#
_entry.id   AF-A0A353YBX2-F1
#
_cell.length_a   1.000
_cell.length_b   1.000
_cell.length_c   1.000
_cell.angle_alpha   90.00
_cell.angle_beta   90.00
_cell.angle_gamma   90.00
#
_symmetry.space_group_name_H-M   'P 1'
#
loop_
_entity.id
_entity.type
_entity.pdbx_description
1 polymer ?
#
loop_
_entity_poly.entity_id
_entity_poly.type
_entity_poly.pdbx_seq_one_letter_code
_entity_poly.pdbx_strand_id
1 'polypeptide(L)'
;MTHNYRDFSEPAGNQKHPHPDFAALFSARKSRYYINIGDVLSTMHLKGASAWMFETYDQPIRRMSDILDAIDELVTKVWYDRHMVSRYKIERGVEKVVPKLPDVPWPKRKNLIQADIRAGALNSAAKVEKRFGKENLGPYSKFDWGMMNGKLSALRWVLGDDWDMLDS
;
A
#
# COMPACT_ATOMS: atom_id res chain seq x y z
N MET A 1 14.62 -23.46 -8.13
CA MET A 1 15.36 -22.63 -7.16
C MET A 1 14.35 -22.15 -6.14
N THR A 2 14.56 -22.44 -4.85
CA THR A 2 13.63 -22.05 -3.78
C THR A 2 14.04 -20.67 -3.26
N HIS A 3 13.10 -19.73 -3.14
CA HIS A 3 13.35 -18.41 -2.53
C HIS A 3 13.40 -18.47 -1.00
N ASN A 4 13.68 -19.64 -0.42
CA ASN A 4 13.75 -19.81 1.02
C ASN A 4 15.16 -19.42 1.50
N TYR A 5 15.39 -18.13 1.69
CA TYR A 5 16.64 -17.62 2.26
C TYR A 5 16.62 -17.56 3.79
N ARG A 6 15.43 -17.65 4.42
CA ARG A 6 15.30 -17.51 5.88
C ARG A 6 15.83 -18.71 6.65
N ASP A 7 15.66 -19.91 6.10
CA ASP A 7 16.09 -21.15 6.76
C ASP A 7 17.54 -21.55 6.40
N PHE A 8 18.10 -20.98 5.34
CA PHE A 8 19.39 -21.39 4.77
C PHE A 8 20.47 -20.30 4.79
N SER A 9 20.09 -19.04 5.01
CA SER A 9 21.04 -17.94 5.20
C SER A 9 21.20 -17.57 6.68
N GLU A 10 22.21 -16.77 6.97
CA GLU A 10 22.47 -16.24 8.31
C GLU A 10 21.25 -15.45 8.87
N PRO A 11 20.64 -15.86 10.01
CA PRO A 11 19.35 -15.32 10.46
C PRO A 11 19.36 -13.85 10.88
N ALA A 12 20.50 -13.35 11.38
CA ALA A 12 20.67 -12.00 11.92
C ALA A 12 21.80 -11.22 11.21
N GLY A 13 22.25 -11.72 10.05
CA GLY A 13 23.43 -11.21 9.36
C GLY A 13 23.18 -10.99 7.87
N ASN A 14 24.25 -11.05 7.10
CA ASN A 14 24.15 -10.88 5.65
C ASN A 14 23.54 -12.15 5.05
N GLN A 15 22.38 -12.02 4.40
CA GLN A 15 21.68 -13.14 3.79
C GLN A 15 22.47 -13.82 2.66
N LYS A 16 23.56 -13.21 2.19
CA LYS A 16 24.52 -13.83 1.26
C LYS A 16 25.48 -14.82 1.94
N HIS A 17 25.47 -14.93 3.27
CA HIS A 17 26.20 -15.94 4.00
C HIS A 17 25.31 -17.14 4.36
N PRO A 18 25.86 -18.37 4.28
CA PRO A 18 25.11 -19.56 4.67
C PRO A 18 24.82 -19.56 6.17
N HIS A 19 23.76 -20.24 6.56
CA HIS A 19 23.44 -20.46 7.97
C HIS A 19 24.62 -21.12 8.72
N PRO A 20 24.92 -20.72 9.97
CA PRO A 20 26.05 -21.27 10.75
C PRO A 20 26.11 -22.79 10.79
N ASP A 21 24.95 -23.45 10.93
CA ASP A 21 24.82 -24.92 10.99
C ASP A 21 25.40 -25.64 9.76
N PHE A 22 25.41 -24.99 8.60
CA PHE A 22 25.88 -25.57 7.34
C PHE A 22 27.05 -24.80 6.73
N ALA A 23 27.49 -23.69 7.35
CA ALA A 23 28.56 -22.84 6.84
C ALA A 23 29.86 -23.61 6.57
N ALA A 24 30.18 -24.59 7.42
CA ALA A 24 31.36 -25.45 7.29
C ALA A 24 31.37 -26.34 6.03
N LEU A 25 30.21 -26.57 5.40
CA LEU A 25 30.10 -27.35 4.17
C LEU A 25 30.53 -26.53 2.94
N PHE A 26 30.57 -25.20 3.04
CA PHE A 26 30.94 -24.31 1.95
C PHE A 26 32.39 -23.88 2.06
N SER A 27 33.10 -23.88 0.93
CA SER A 27 34.48 -23.40 0.79
C SER A 27 34.68 -22.75 -0.57
N ALA A 28 35.61 -21.78 -0.65
CA ALA A 28 35.91 -21.05 -1.88
C ALA A 28 36.32 -21.95 -3.07
N ARG A 29 36.79 -23.17 -2.81
CA ARG A 29 37.35 -24.09 -3.82
C ARG A 29 36.44 -25.26 -4.19
N LYS A 30 35.59 -25.75 -3.28
CA LYS A 30 34.82 -26.99 -3.50
C LYS A 30 33.31 -26.77 -3.63
N SER A 31 32.74 -25.90 -2.80
CA SER A 31 31.29 -25.69 -2.73
C SER A 31 31.00 -24.26 -2.27
N ARG A 32 30.33 -23.45 -3.08
CA ARG A 32 30.07 -22.05 -2.76
C ARG A 32 28.58 -21.83 -2.54
N TYR A 33 28.26 -20.95 -1.61
CA TYR A 33 26.90 -20.55 -1.30
C TYR A 33 26.51 -19.30 -2.11
N TYR A 34 25.37 -19.36 -2.78
CA TYR A 34 24.79 -18.25 -3.52
C TYR A 34 23.27 -18.29 -3.39
N ILE A 35 22.65 -17.12 -3.21
CA ILE A 35 21.19 -16.97 -3.14
C ILE A 35 20.57 -16.55 -4.48
N ASN A 36 21.41 -16.06 -5.41
CA ASN A 36 20.99 -15.61 -6.73
C ASN A 36 21.96 -16.17 -7.79
N ILE A 37 21.39 -16.60 -8.93
CA ILE A 37 22.14 -17.12 -10.07
C ILE A 37 23.05 -16.06 -10.71
N GLY A 38 22.69 -14.77 -10.67
CA GLY A 38 23.52 -13.68 -11.19
C GLY A 38 24.88 -13.59 -10.48
N ASP A 39 24.90 -13.77 -9.16
CA ASP A 39 26.14 -13.81 -8.36
C ASP A 39 27.00 -15.04 -8.73
N VAL A 40 26.39 -16.17 -9.09
CA VAL A 40 27.11 -17.37 -9.58
C VAL A 40 27.76 -17.07 -10.93
N LEU A 41 26.97 -16.57 -11.87
CA LEU A 41 27.37 -16.38 -13.26
C LEU A 41 28.44 -15.28 -13.41
N SER A 42 28.37 -14.23 -12.59
CA SER A 42 29.41 -13.18 -12.53
C SER A 42 30.76 -13.75 -12.11
N THR A 43 30.79 -14.68 -11.15
CA THR A 43 32.05 -15.31 -10.70
C THR A 43 32.63 -16.30 -11.72
N MET A 44 31.79 -16.90 -12.58
CA MET A 44 32.21 -17.82 -13.63
C MET A 44 32.82 -17.15 -14.86
N HIS A 45 33.02 -15.82 -14.85
CA HIS A 45 33.62 -15.06 -15.96
C HIS A 45 32.91 -15.31 -17.30
N LEU A 46 31.60 -15.55 -17.29
CA LEU A 46 30.79 -15.60 -18.50
C LEU A 46 30.69 -14.18 -19.08
N LYS A 47 31.70 -13.78 -19.85
CA LYS A 47 31.72 -12.48 -20.55
C LYS A 47 30.74 -12.53 -21.72
N GLY A 48 29.82 -11.57 -21.80
CA GLY A 48 28.90 -11.38 -22.93
C GLY A 48 27.50 -10.92 -22.52
N ALA A 49 26.61 -10.82 -23.51
CA ALA A 49 25.20 -10.43 -23.34
C ALA A 49 24.42 -11.30 -22.32
N SER A 50 24.90 -12.51 -22.06
CA SER A 50 24.36 -13.41 -21.03
C SER A 50 24.51 -12.85 -19.63
N ALA A 51 25.62 -12.21 -19.26
CA ALA A 51 25.81 -11.65 -17.92
C ALA A 51 24.81 -10.52 -17.60
N TRP A 52 24.48 -9.69 -18.60
CA TRP A 52 23.49 -8.61 -18.49
C TRP A 52 22.05 -9.14 -18.39
N MET A 53 21.72 -10.27 -19.03
CA MET A 53 20.40 -10.90 -18.87
C MET A 53 20.16 -11.44 -17.45
N PHE A 54 21.24 -11.68 -16.68
CA PHE A 54 21.18 -12.16 -15.30
C PHE A 54 21.62 -11.11 -14.27
N GLU A 55 21.87 -9.87 -14.69
CA GLU A 55 21.73 -8.71 -13.81
C GLU A 55 20.25 -8.59 -13.48
N THR A 56 19.79 -9.45 -12.58
CA THR A 56 18.49 -9.31 -11.92
C THR A 56 18.49 -7.92 -11.31
N TYR A 57 17.69 -7.02 -11.89
CA TYR A 57 17.16 -5.87 -11.18
C TYR A 57 16.33 -6.42 -10.02
N ASP A 58 17.02 -6.84 -8.96
CA ASP A 58 16.44 -7.38 -7.73
C ASP A 58 15.99 -6.19 -6.88
N GLN A 59 15.12 -5.37 -7.46
CA GLN A 59 14.32 -4.42 -6.69
C GLN A 59 13.32 -5.31 -5.95
N PRO A 60 13.47 -5.47 -4.62
CA PRO A 60 12.58 -6.33 -3.88
C PRO A 60 11.16 -5.80 -4.06
N ILE A 61 10.26 -6.65 -4.58
CA ILE A 61 8.84 -6.33 -4.64
C ILE A 61 8.39 -6.06 -3.20
N ARG A 62 7.65 -4.97 -2.99
CA ARG A 62 7.10 -4.66 -1.66
C ARG A 62 6.27 -5.85 -1.18
N ARG A 63 6.31 -6.14 0.13
CA ARG A 63 5.50 -7.23 0.67
C ARG A 63 4.03 -6.89 0.48
N MET A 64 3.22 -7.92 0.24
CA MET A 64 1.78 -7.75 0.09
C MET A 64 1.16 -7.01 1.29
N SER A 65 1.62 -7.30 2.51
CA SER A 65 1.20 -6.58 3.72
C SER A 65 1.44 -5.08 3.63
N ASP A 66 2.62 -4.67 3.16
CA ASP A 66 3.03 -3.28 3.11
C ASP A 66 2.22 -2.51 2.05
N ILE A 67 1.85 -3.20 0.96
CA ILE A 67 0.95 -2.65 -0.08
C ILE A 67 -0.45 -2.45 0.49
N LEU A 68 -0.99 -3.44 1.20
CA LEU A 68 -2.32 -3.37 1.81
C LEU A 68 -2.39 -2.28 2.89
N ASP A 69 -1.36 -2.16 3.73
CA ASP A 69 -1.28 -1.11 4.76
C ASP A 69 -1.27 0.29 4.12
N ALA A 70 -0.52 0.46 3.02
CA ALA A 70 -0.48 1.72 2.28
C ALA A 70 -1.83 2.04 1.60
N ILE A 71 -2.52 1.03 1.06
CA ILE A 71 -3.89 1.18 0.51
C ILE A 71 -4.86 1.60 1.62
N ASP A 72 -4.84 0.94 2.78
CA ASP A 72 -5.71 1.26 3.91
C ASP A 72 -5.51 2.70 4.40
N GLU A 73 -4.26 3.15 4.51
CA GLU A 73 -3.94 4.54 4.84
C GLU A 73 -4.53 5.51 3.81
N LEU A 74 -4.28 5.27 2.53
CA LEU A 74 -4.72 6.15 1.44
C LEU A 74 -6.26 6.21 1.34
N VAL A 75 -6.93 5.06 1.39
CA VAL A 75 -8.40 4.98 1.38
C VAL A 75 -8.97 5.74 2.59
N THR A 76 -8.37 5.56 3.77
CA THR A 76 -8.85 6.23 4.98
C THR A 76 -8.70 7.75 4.89
N LYS A 77 -7.56 8.26 4.40
CA LYS A 77 -7.33 9.69 4.19
C LYS A 77 -8.27 10.28 3.15
N VAL A 78 -8.49 9.56 2.04
CA VAL A 78 -9.41 9.96 0.99
C VAL A 78 -10.86 10.03 1.51
N TRP A 79 -11.29 9.03 2.25
CA TRP A 79 -12.61 9.03 2.90
C TRP A 79 -12.76 10.21 3.86
N TYR A 80 -11.73 10.50 4.67
CA TYR A 80 -11.78 11.55 5.69
C TYR A 80 -11.96 12.94 5.07
N ASP A 81 -11.20 13.30 4.04
CA ASP A 81 -11.35 14.59 3.38
C ASP A 81 -12.72 14.71 2.67
N ARG A 82 -13.22 13.64 2.04
CA ARG A 82 -14.60 13.60 1.53
C ARG A 82 -15.64 13.81 2.64
N HIS A 83 -15.41 13.24 3.82
CA HIS A 83 -16.25 13.47 5.00
C HIS A 83 -16.20 14.94 5.44
N MET A 84 -15.04 15.58 5.43
CA MET A 84 -14.91 17.01 5.72
C MET A 84 -15.69 17.88 4.74
N VAL A 85 -15.71 17.52 3.45
CA VAL A 85 -16.56 18.18 2.44
C VAL A 85 -18.05 18.02 2.77
N SER A 86 -18.52 16.83 3.16
CA SER A 86 -19.91 16.63 3.58
C SER A 86 -20.24 17.44 4.84
N ARG A 87 -19.35 17.49 5.83
CA ARG A 87 -19.51 18.34 7.01
C ARG A 87 -19.69 19.81 6.64
N TYR A 88 -18.82 20.31 5.76
CA TYR A 88 -18.92 21.68 5.27
C TYR A 88 -20.26 21.96 4.58
N LYS A 89 -20.77 21.03 3.76
CA LYS A 89 -22.08 21.17 3.11
C LYS A 89 -23.24 21.17 4.12
N ILE A 90 -23.17 20.36 5.17
CA ILE A 90 -24.17 20.33 6.25
C ILE A 90 -24.15 21.66 7.01
N GLU A 91 -22.96 22.15 7.38
CA GLU A 91 -22.78 23.43 8.08
C GLU A 91 -23.31 24.62 7.26
N ARG A 92 -23.20 24.55 5.93
CA ARG A 92 -23.77 25.54 4.99
C ARG A 92 -25.25 25.32 4.67
N GLY A 93 -25.89 24.28 5.20
CA GLY A 93 -27.29 23.95 4.94
C GLY A 93 -27.59 23.40 3.54
N VAL A 94 -26.54 23.06 2.77
CA VAL A 94 -26.67 22.42 1.44
C VAL A 94 -27.17 20.98 1.60
N GLU A 95 -26.61 20.25 2.56
CA GLU A 95 -27.05 18.92 2.98
C GLU A 95 -27.86 19.03 4.28
N LYS A 96 -29.00 18.35 4.36
CA LYS A 96 -29.91 18.38 5.52
C LYS A 96 -29.87 17.04 6.25
N VAL A 97 -29.69 17.13 7.56
CA VAL A 97 -29.77 15.96 8.45
C VAL A 97 -31.23 15.68 8.77
N VAL A 98 -31.68 14.46 8.51
CA VAL A 98 -33.04 13.99 8.82
C VAL A 98 -32.99 12.84 9.82
N PRO A 99 -33.97 12.70 10.73
CA PRO A 99 -34.01 11.58 11.67
C PRO A 99 -34.01 10.22 10.97
N LYS A 100 -34.80 10.11 9.89
CA LYS A 100 -34.89 8.93 9.02
C LYS A 100 -34.96 9.40 7.58
N LEU A 101 -34.26 8.72 6.68
CA LEU A 101 -34.33 9.04 5.26
C LEU A 101 -35.73 8.75 4.73
N PRO A 102 -36.38 9.73 4.07
CA PRO A 102 -37.66 9.48 3.42
C PRO A 102 -37.45 8.58 2.20
N ASP A 103 -38.44 7.74 1.90
CA ASP A 103 -38.45 6.90 0.71
C ASP A 103 -38.77 7.76 -0.52
N VAL A 104 -37.74 8.45 -1.02
CA VAL A 104 -37.82 9.30 -2.21
C VAL A 104 -36.73 8.94 -3.20
N PRO A 105 -37.04 8.88 -4.50
CA PRO A 105 -36.04 8.58 -5.52
C PRO A 105 -35.06 9.74 -5.67
N TRP A 106 -33.93 9.43 -6.30
CA TRP A 106 -33.02 10.46 -6.81
C TRP A 106 -33.76 11.36 -7.83
N PRO A 107 -33.51 12.68 -7.90
CA PRO A 107 -32.53 13.48 -7.17
C PRO A 107 -33.02 14.05 -5.84
N LYS A 108 -34.28 13.86 -5.46
CA LYS A 108 -34.87 14.44 -4.22
C LYS A 108 -34.12 14.01 -2.96
N ARG A 109 -33.51 12.82 -2.97
CA ARG A 109 -32.68 12.29 -1.87
C ARG A 109 -31.26 12.87 -1.79
N LYS A 110 -30.73 13.47 -2.86
CA LYS A 110 -29.29 13.77 -3.04
C LYS A 110 -28.64 14.53 -1.87
N ASN A 111 -29.39 15.43 -1.24
CA ASN A 111 -28.90 16.32 -0.18
C ASN A 111 -29.45 15.94 1.20
N LEU A 112 -29.91 14.71 1.40
CA LEU A 112 -30.42 14.23 2.69
C LEU A 112 -29.44 13.22 3.28
N ILE A 113 -29.11 13.38 4.56
CA ILE A 113 -28.32 12.42 5.33
C ILE A 113 -29.09 11.98 6.57
N GLN A 114 -29.09 10.68 6.85
CA GLN A 114 -29.72 10.15 8.06
C GLN A 114 -28.87 10.47 9.30
N ALA A 115 -29.53 10.77 10.42
CA ALA A 115 -28.87 11.18 11.65
C ALA A 115 -27.93 10.11 12.23
N ASP A 116 -28.32 8.84 12.18
CA ASP A 116 -27.51 7.69 12.62
C ASP A 116 -26.27 7.47 11.73
N ILE A 117 -26.41 7.58 10.40
CA ILE A 117 -25.29 7.51 9.45
C ILE A 117 -24.31 8.64 9.71
N ARG A 118 -24.81 9.86 9.94
CA ARG A 118 -23.96 11.00 10.32
C ARG A 118 -23.23 10.75 11.63
N ALA A 119 -23.91 10.20 12.65
CA ALA A 119 -23.29 9.87 13.93
C ALA A 119 -22.18 8.81 13.77
N GLY A 120 -22.42 7.77 12.96
CA GLY A 120 -21.40 6.77 12.63
C GLY A 120 -20.20 7.37 11.89
N ALA A 121 -20.44 8.28 10.95
CA ALA A 121 -19.38 8.98 10.22
C ALA A 121 -18.54 9.87 11.15
N LEU A 122 -19.16 10.62 12.07
CA LEU A 122 -18.45 11.44 13.06
C LEU A 122 -17.58 10.58 13.99
N ASN A 123 -18.10 9.45 14.47
CA ASN A 123 -17.34 8.52 15.30
C ASN A 123 -16.15 7.92 14.54
N SER A 124 -16.33 7.62 13.26
CA SER A 124 -15.25 7.11 12.41
C SER A 124 -14.19 8.19 12.16
N ALA A 125 -14.60 9.44 11.89
CA ALA A 125 -13.69 10.57 11.73
C ALA A 125 -12.85 10.79 12.99
N ALA A 126 -13.43 10.72 14.19
CA ALA A 126 -12.68 10.82 15.44
C ALA A 126 -11.61 9.73 15.60
N LYS A 127 -11.89 8.50 15.14
CA LYS A 127 -10.89 7.42 15.14
C LYS A 127 -9.75 7.70 14.15
N VAL A 128 -10.07 8.25 12.98
CA VAL A 128 -9.08 8.64 11.96
C VAL A 128 -8.20 9.77 12.47
N GLU A 129 -8.78 10.82 13.08
CA GLU A 129 -8.04 11.91 13.72
C GLU A 129 -7.09 11.39 14.80
N LYS A 130 -7.54 10.43 15.61
CA LYS A 130 -6.70 9.78 16.64
C LYS A 130 -5.57 8.93 16.02
N ARG A 131 -5.83 8.25 14.91
CA ARG A 131 -4.86 7.36 14.24
C ARG A 131 -3.74 8.14 13.56
N PHE A 132 -4.07 9.23 12.86
CA PHE A 132 -3.10 9.92 12.01
C PHE A 132 -2.65 11.28 12.53
N GLY A 133 -3.35 11.87 13.50
CA GLY A 133 -3.15 13.28 13.86
C GLY A 133 -3.80 14.21 12.82
N LYS A 134 -4.37 15.33 13.30
CA LYS A 134 -5.15 16.25 12.43
C LYS A 134 -4.29 16.92 11.37
N GLU A 135 -3.04 17.19 11.71
CA GLU A 135 -2.03 17.79 10.83
C GLU A 135 -1.69 16.93 9.61
N ASN A 136 -1.93 15.62 9.67
CA ASN A 136 -1.66 14.69 8.56
C ASN A 136 -2.90 14.42 7.68
N LEU A 137 -4.04 15.05 8.01
CA LEU A 137 -5.34 14.83 7.36
C LEU A 137 -5.78 16.00 6.47
N GLY A 138 -4.84 16.88 6.11
CA GLY A 138 -5.08 18.04 5.27
C GLY A 138 -5.31 19.33 6.07
N PRO A 139 -5.84 20.40 5.43
CA PRO A 139 -6.38 20.42 4.06
C PRO A 139 -5.32 20.12 3.00
N TYR A 140 -5.69 19.34 1.99
CA TYR A 140 -4.80 18.97 0.89
C TYR A 140 -4.86 19.99 -0.25
N SER A 141 -3.72 20.26 -0.89
CA SER A 141 -3.73 20.98 -2.16
C SER A 141 -4.35 20.11 -3.27
N LYS A 142 -4.76 20.72 -4.40
CA LYS A 142 -5.23 19.97 -5.58
C LYS A 142 -4.19 18.94 -6.06
N PHE A 143 -2.91 19.28 -5.94
CA PHE A 143 -1.83 18.39 -6.32
C PHE A 143 -1.72 17.21 -5.35
N ASP A 144 -1.68 17.46 -4.04
CA ASP A 144 -1.58 16.40 -3.04
C ASP A 144 -2.76 15.43 -3.12
N TRP A 145 -3.95 15.98 -3.33
CA TRP A 145 -5.16 15.20 -3.55
C TRP A 145 -5.06 14.30 -4.78
N GLY A 146 -4.61 14.85 -5.91
CA GLY A 146 -4.38 14.08 -7.14
C GLY A 146 -3.30 13.00 -6.95
N MET A 147 -2.22 13.33 -6.25
CA MET A 147 -1.12 12.41 -5.96
C MET A 147 -1.57 11.25 -5.07
N MET A 148 -2.41 11.49 -4.06
CA MET A 148 -2.97 10.42 -3.22
C MET A 148 -3.84 9.46 -4.02
N ASN A 149 -4.74 9.98 -4.87
CA ASN A 149 -5.59 9.14 -5.71
C ASN A 149 -4.77 8.37 -6.76
N GLY A 150 -3.74 8.99 -7.34
CA GLY A 150 -2.82 8.32 -8.26
C GLY A 150 -2.03 7.18 -7.61
N LYS A 151 -1.49 7.41 -6.40
CA LYS A 151 -0.83 6.35 -5.61
C LYS A 151 -1.79 5.21 -5.27
N LEU A 152 -3.02 5.53 -4.86
CA LEU A 152 -4.03 4.53 -4.55
C LEU A 152 -4.37 3.67 -5.77
N SER A 153 -4.58 4.31 -6.93
CA SER A 153 -4.89 3.63 -8.20
C SER A 153 -3.75 2.71 -8.63
N ALA A 154 -2.50 3.19 -8.53
CA ALA A 154 -1.33 2.39 -8.86
C ALA A 154 -1.19 1.14 -7.95
N LEU A 155 -1.43 1.29 -6.64
CA LEU A 155 -1.35 0.16 -5.71
C LEU A 155 -2.49 -0.85 -5.94
N ARG A 156 -3.72 -0.38 -6.19
CA ARG A 156 -4.86 -1.23 -6.55
C ARG A 156 -4.65 -1.98 -7.86
N TRP A 157 -4.12 -1.31 -8.88
CA TRP A 157 -3.77 -1.92 -10.15
C TRP A 157 -2.73 -3.03 -10.01
N VAL A 158 -1.70 -2.83 -9.16
CA VAL A 158 -0.73 -3.89 -8.82
C VAL A 158 -1.41 -5.12 -8.18
N LEU A 159 -2.54 -4.94 -7.50
CA LEU A 159 -3.32 -6.04 -6.91
C LEU A 159 -4.38 -6.63 -7.85
N GLY A 160 -4.48 -6.11 -9.08
CA GLY A 160 -5.37 -6.63 -10.12
C GLY A 160 -6.67 -5.85 -10.34
N ASP A 161 -6.85 -4.71 -9.69
CA ASP A 161 -7.97 -3.80 -10.01
C ASP A 161 -7.72 -3.05 -11.34
N ASP A 162 -8.79 -2.57 -11.98
CA ASP A 162 -8.66 -1.68 -13.14
C ASP A 162 -8.09 -0.30 -12.75
N TRP A 163 -7.33 0.29 -13.67
CA TRP A 163 -6.60 1.55 -13.45
C TRP A 163 -7.50 2.73 -13.03
N ASP A 164 -8.76 2.75 -13.48
CA ASP A 164 -9.71 3.84 -13.27
C ASP A 164 -10.73 3.57 -12.13
N MET A 165 -10.50 2.56 -11.28
CA MET A 165 -11.40 2.24 -10.17
C MET A 165 -11.26 3.23 -9.01
N LEU A 166 -11.99 4.35 -9.12
CA LEU A 166 -12.04 5.44 -8.14
C LEU A 166 -13.12 5.25 -7.07
N ASP A 167 -13.92 4.19 -7.14
CA ASP A 167 -14.95 3.84 -6.17
C ASP A 167 -14.29 3.61 -4.80
N SER A 168 -14.36 4.62 -3.95
CA SER A 168 -13.75 4.69 -2.62
C SER A 168 -14.52 5.66 -1.74
#